data_AF-A0A9D1LQZ6-F1
#
_entry.id   AF-A0A9D1LQZ6-F1
#
_cell.length_a   1.000
_cell.length_b   1.000
_cell.length_c   1.000
_cell.angle_alpha   90.00
_cell.angle_beta   90.00
_cell.angle_gamma   90.00
#
_symmetry.space_group_name_H-M   'P 1'
#
loop_
_entity.id
_entity.type
_entity.pdbx_description
1 polymer ?
#
loop_
_entity_poly.entity_id
_entity_poly.type
_entity_poly.pdbx_seq_one_letter_code
_entity_poly.pdbx_strand_id
1 'polypeptide(L)'
;MTSAAKPIKRPGSFKRGLMRGKYVYLMFLPVAVYYIIFSYLPMYGIIIAFQDYQPGMSFFEGANFVGLKNFRELFSSPMFPKLVRNTLLLNVWALCIGFPAPIILALLLNEVRSSKFKRTVQTISYLRPDDVLRRHHRRHLLRLEPHPHR
;
A
#
# COMPACT_ATOMS: atom_id res chain seq x y z
N MET A 1 -36.38 46.82 14.89
CA MET A 1 -35.06 46.88 15.55
C MET A 1 -35.24 46.17 16.89
N THR A 2 -34.81 44.94 17.13
CA THR A 2 -33.43 44.46 17.26
C THR A 2 -33.41 42.93 17.16
N SER A 3 -32.69 42.37 16.18
CA SER A 3 -32.47 40.91 16.06
C SER A 3 -31.35 40.49 17.01
N ALA A 4 -31.68 39.67 18.01
CA ALA A 4 -30.71 39.13 18.97
C ALA A 4 -29.67 38.25 18.26
N ALA A 5 -28.41 38.66 18.30
CA ALA A 5 -27.30 37.94 17.71
C ALA A 5 -27.05 36.61 18.46
N LYS A 6 -27.08 35.50 17.72
CA LYS A 6 -26.82 34.14 18.22
C LYS A 6 -25.34 34.01 18.67
N PRO A 7 -25.04 33.48 19.87
CA PRO A 7 -23.67 33.47 20.37
C PRO A 7 -22.80 32.51 19.55
N ILE A 8 -21.67 33.03 19.06
CA ILE A 8 -20.64 32.26 18.35
C ILE A 8 -19.96 31.32 19.35
N LYS A 9 -20.16 30.01 19.20
CA LYS A 9 -19.49 28.98 20.02
C LYS A 9 -17.98 29.09 19.82
N ARG A 10 -17.26 29.53 20.86
CA ARG A 10 -15.79 29.58 20.87
C ARG A 10 -15.21 28.17 20.64
N PRO A 11 -14.13 28.02 19.84
CA PRO A 11 -13.49 26.73 19.68
C PRO A 11 -13.02 26.22 21.05
N GLY A 12 -13.50 25.05 21.44
CA GLY A 12 -13.06 24.42 22.68
C GLY A 12 -11.55 24.22 22.66
N SER A 13 -10.89 24.50 23.79
CA SER A 13 -9.45 24.29 24.02
C SER A 13 -8.92 23.03 23.33
N PHE A 14 -7.80 23.15 22.60
CA PHE A 14 -7.10 22.06 21.91
C PHE A 14 -6.95 20.78 22.76
N LYS A 15 -6.74 20.95 24.07
CA LYS A 15 -6.66 19.86 25.05
C LYS A 15 -7.96 19.04 25.17
N ARG A 16 -9.12 19.70 25.08
CA ARG A 16 -10.45 19.04 25.09
C ARG A 16 -10.72 18.24 23.81
N GLY A 17 -10.16 18.67 22.67
CA GLY A 17 -10.19 17.90 21.42
C GLY A 17 -9.35 16.62 21.50
N LEU A 18 -8.14 16.72 22.05
CA LEU A 18 -7.24 15.59 22.23
C LEU A 18 -7.77 14.54 23.23
N MET A 19 -8.40 14.99 24.33
CA MET A 19 -9.02 14.09 25.31
C MET A 19 -10.25 13.37 24.78
N ARG A 20 -11.07 14.00 23.92
CA ARG A 20 -12.22 13.35 23.27
C ARG A 20 -11.80 12.29 22.24
N GLY A 21 -10.67 12.50 21.57
CA GLY A 21 -10.15 11.59 20.54
C GLY A 21 -9.14 10.55 21.05
N LYS A 22 -8.91 10.42 22.36
CA LYS A 22 -7.82 9.59 22.93
C LYS A 22 -7.80 8.16 22.39
N TYR A 23 -8.97 7.53 22.24
CA TYR A 23 -9.08 6.17 21.70
C TYR A 23 -8.73 6.09 20.20
N VAL A 24 -9.06 7.13 19.41
CA VAL A 24 -8.68 7.21 17.99
C VAL A 24 -7.17 7.32 17.86
N TYR A 25 -6.53 8.17 18.67
CA TYR A 25 -5.07 8.28 18.70
C TYR A 25 -4.39 6.99 19.17
N LEU A 26 -4.98 6.28 20.14
CA LEU A 26 -4.45 5.01 20.63
C LEU A 26 -4.52 3.91 19.55
N MET A 27 -5.59 3.86 18.75
CA MET A 27 -5.71 2.93 17.62
C MET A 27 -4.79 3.32 16.45
N PHE A 28 -4.52 4.62 16.25
CA PHE A 28 -3.60 5.10 15.24
C PHE A 28 -2.13 4.85 15.62
N LEU A 29 -1.79 4.91 16.91
CA LEU A 29 -0.44 4.74 17.42
C LEU A 29 0.31 3.50 16.87
N PRO A 30 -0.24 2.27 16.90
CA PRO A 30 0.48 1.10 16.37
C PRO A 30 0.73 1.20 14.87
N VAL A 31 -0.21 1.78 14.11
CA VAL A 31 -0.02 2.02 12.67
C VAL A 31 1.10 3.04 12.44
N ALA A 32 1.08 4.15 13.18
CA ALA A 32 2.10 5.17 13.08
C ALA A 32 3.50 4.63 13.42
N VAL A 33 3.62 3.88 14.52
CA VAL A 33 4.88 3.24 14.94
C VAL A 33 5.38 2.28 13.87
N TYR A 34 4.49 1.47 13.30
CA TYR A 34 4.84 0.58 12.19
C TYR A 34 5.42 1.35 10.99
N TYR A 35 4.75 2.41 10.53
CA TYR A 35 5.25 3.23 9.42
C TYR A 35 6.58 3.93 9.74
N ILE A 36 6.76 4.39 10.99
CA ILE A 36 8.02 5.03 11.39
C ILE A 36 9.18 4.03 11.30
N ILE A 37 8.99 2.83 11.84
CA ILE A 37 10.05 1.81 11.90
C ILE A 37 10.29 1.18 10.53
N PHE A 38 9.24 0.86 9.78
CA PHE A 38 9.37 0.06 8.55
C PHE A 38 9.36 0.88 7.26
N SER A 39 8.90 2.13 7.27
CA SER A 39 8.89 2.98 6.06
C SER A 39 9.82 4.18 6.17
N TYR A 40 9.84 4.88 7.31
CA TYR A 40 10.73 6.03 7.50
C TYR A 40 12.16 5.64 7.85
N LEU A 41 12.36 4.59 8.66
CA LEU A 41 13.71 4.16 9.03
C LEU A 41 14.55 3.72 7.81
N PRO A 42 14.02 2.90 6.87
CA PRO A 42 14.77 2.56 5.65
C PRO A 42 15.10 3.78 4.77
N MET A 43 14.33 4.87 4.90
CA MET A 43 14.54 6.10 4.13
C MET A 43 15.85 6.83 4.53
N TYR A 44 16.39 6.57 5.73
CA TYR A 44 17.75 7.03 6.08
C TYR A 44 18.83 6.44 5.15
N GLY A 45 18.55 5.31 4.49
CA GLY A 45 19.45 4.72 3.48
C GLY A 45 19.68 5.60 2.25
N ILE A 46 18.89 6.66 2.02
CA ILE A 46 19.11 7.60 0.91
C ILE A 46 20.48 8.29 1.03
N ILE A 47 21.02 8.44 2.24
CA ILE A 47 22.33 9.05 2.48
C ILE A 47 23.46 8.28 1.78
N ILE A 48 23.30 6.97 1.60
CA ILE A 48 24.25 6.09 0.89
C ILE A 48 24.48 6.57 -0.54
N ALA A 49 23.46 7.15 -1.19
CA ALA A 49 23.59 7.67 -2.55
C ALA A 49 24.61 8.81 -2.67
N PHE A 50 24.94 9.49 -1.57
CA PHE A 50 25.91 10.58 -1.52
C PHE A 50 27.29 10.18 -0.98
N GLN A 51 27.46 8.92 -0.58
CA GLN A 51 28.69 8.39 -0.01
C GLN A 51 29.28 7.31 -0.93
N ASP A 52 30.60 7.10 -0.86
CA ASP A 52 31.29 6.03 -1.58
C ASP A 52 31.14 4.71 -0.83
N TYR A 53 29.93 4.15 -0.87
CA TYR A 53 29.60 2.91 -0.17
C TYR A 53 29.76 1.70 -1.09
N GLN A 54 30.61 0.75 -0.70
CA GLN A 54 30.71 -0.56 -1.36
C GLN A 54 30.06 -1.65 -0.50
N PRO A 55 29.25 -2.55 -1.09
CA PRO A 55 28.65 -3.67 -0.37
C PRO A 55 29.74 -4.55 0.29
N GLY A 56 29.70 -4.65 1.62
CA GLY A 56 30.69 -5.40 2.41
C GLY A 56 31.61 -4.52 3.28
N MET A 57 31.58 -3.19 3.12
CA MET A 57 32.24 -2.27 4.04
C MET A 57 31.32 -1.82 5.18
N SER A 58 31.90 -1.58 6.36
CA SER A 58 31.21 -0.99 7.51
C SER A 58 30.60 0.37 7.13
N PHE A 59 29.30 0.55 7.38
CA PHE A 59 28.57 1.79 7.09
C PHE A 59 29.22 3.04 7.71
N PHE A 60 29.92 2.87 8.84
CA PHE A 60 30.46 3.95 9.65
C PHE A 60 31.98 4.18 9.49
N GLU A 61 32.75 3.26 8.89
CA GLU A 61 34.22 3.30 8.97
C GLU A 61 34.93 3.74 7.67
N GLY A 62 34.22 3.94 6.55
CA GLY A 62 34.90 4.23 5.28
C GLY A 62 34.13 5.00 4.20
N ALA A 63 32.89 5.43 4.49
CA ALA A 63 32.03 6.04 3.47
C ALA A 63 32.36 7.53 3.30
N ASN A 64 33.39 7.85 2.50
CA ASN A 64 33.71 9.24 2.16
C ASN A 64 32.52 9.89 1.44
N PHE A 65 32.16 11.11 1.84
CA PHE A 65 31.08 11.85 1.19
C PHE A 65 31.53 12.35 -0.19
N VAL A 66 31.01 11.73 -1.25
CA VAL A 66 31.38 12.01 -2.66
C VAL A 66 30.34 12.87 -3.38
N GLY A 67 29.28 13.29 -2.68
CA GLY A 67 28.24 14.18 -3.20
C GLY A 67 27.51 13.55 -4.39
N LEU A 68 27.61 14.17 -5.57
CA LEU A 68 26.85 13.77 -6.77
C LEU A 68 27.60 12.80 -7.69
N LYS A 69 28.77 12.28 -7.29
CA LYS A 69 29.57 11.36 -8.12
C LYS A 69 28.78 10.14 -8.58
N ASN A 70 28.08 9.47 -7.66
CA ASN A 70 27.25 8.30 -7.94
C ASN A 70 26.13 8.57 -8.95
N PHE A 71 25.50 9.75 -8.87
CA PHE A 71 24.49 10.18 -9.82
C PHE A 71 25.08 10.42 -11.21
N ARG A 72 26.24 11.09 -11.31
CA ARG A 72 26.91 11.32 -12.60
C ARG A 72 27.29 10.01 -13.28
N GLU A 73 27.80 9.04 -12.51
CA GLU A 73 28.12 7.71 -13.02
C GLU A 73 26.87 6.97 -13.51
N LEU A 74 25.78 7.01 -12.73
CA LEU A 74 24.48 6.44 -13.11
C LEU A 74 23.95 7.04 -14.43
N PHE A 75 23.96 8.37 -14.57
CA PHE A 75 23.48 9.05 -15.77
C PHE A 75 24.41 8.88 -16.98
N SER A 76 25.71 8.70 -16.76
CA SER A 76 26.70 8.46 -17.83
C SER A 76 26.70 7.01 -18.32
N SER A 77 26.04 6.10 -17.59
CA SER A 77 25.94 4.69 -17.98
C SER A 77 25.08 4.52 -19.24
N PRO A 78 25.57 3.76 -20.24
CA PRO A 78 24.80 3.49 -21.47
C PRO A 78 23.54 2.65 -21.23
N MET A 79 23.41 2.01 -20.06
CA MET A 79 22.24 1.22 -19.69
C MET A 79 21.12 2.05 -19.07
N PHE A 80 21.44 3.17 -18.41
CA PHE A 80 20.46 3.99 -17.71
C PHE A 80 19.30 4.47 -18.60
N PRO A 81 19.51 5.11 -19.76
CA PRO A 81 18.41 5.56 -20.61
C PRO A 81 17.59 4.40 -21.18
N LYS A 82 18.23 3.24 -21.45
CA LYS A 82 17.53 2.02 -21.87
C LYS A 82 16.61 1.50 -20.78
N LEU A 83 17.10 1.47 -19.54
CA LEU A 83 16.34 1.03 -18.37
C LEU A 83 15.14 1.94 -18.11
N VAL A 84 15.37 3.26 -18.07
CA VAL A 84 14.30 4.25 -17.87
C VAL A 84 13.24 4.14 -18.95
N ARG A 85 13.63 4.09 -20.23
CA ARG A 85 12.68 3.91 -21.33
C ARG A 85 11.88 2.62 -21.20
N ASN A 86 12.51 1.50 -20.84
CA ASN A 86 11.83 0.22 -20.69
C ASN A 86 10.84 0.23 -19.53
N THR A 87 11.23 0.73 -18.37
CA THR A 87 10.33 0.86 -17.20
C THR A 87 9.16 1.76 -17.51
N LEU A 88 9.40 2.92 -18.15
CA LEU A 88 8.33 3.83 -18.56
C LEU A 88 7.40 3.17 -19.58
N LEU A 89 7.94 2.48 -20.58
CA LEU A 89 7.16 1.80 -21.60
C LEU A 89 6.31 0.67 -20.99
N LEU A 90 6.87 -0.13 -20.09
CA LEU A 90 6.12 -1.16 -19.35
C LEU A 90 5.00 -0.57 -18.52
N ASN A 91 5.25 0.53 -17.80
CA ASN A 91 4.23 1.22 -17.00
C ASN A 91 3.13 1.81 -17.90
N VAL A 92 3.49 2.38 -19.05
CA VAL A 92 2.51 2.87 -20.03
C VAL A 92 1.67 1.73 -20.58
N TRP A 93 2.27 0.60 -20.98
CA TRP A 93 1.52 -0.58 -21.41
C TRP A 93 0.61 -1.14 -20.30
N ALA A 94 1.11 -1.18 -19.07
CA ALA A 94 0.33 -1.60 -17.91
C ALA A 94 -0.86 -0.68 -17.65
N LEU A 95 -0.72 0.63 -17.86
CA LEU A 95 -1.85 1.57 -17.75
C LEU A 95 -2.79 1.43 -18.95
N CYS A 96 -2.30 1.45 -20.18
CA CYS A 96 -3.12 1.40 -21.38
C CYS A 96 -3.92 0.09 -21.53
N ILE A 97 -3.39 -1.03 -21.06
CA ILE A 97 -4.07 -2.34 -21.14
C ILE A 97 -4.62 -2.76 -19.78
N GLY A 98 -3.81 -2.68 -18.72
CA GLY A 98 -4.17 -3.16 -17.40
C GLY A 98 -5.27 -2.35 -16.72
N PHE A 99 -5.43 -1.06 -17.03
CA PHE A 99 -6.55 -0.27 -16.51
C PHE A 99 -7.86 -0.47 -17.29
N PRO A 100 -7.88 -0.46 -18.64
CA PRO A 100 -9.11 -0.72 -19.39
C PRO A 100 -9.58 -2.18 -19.37
N ALA A 101 -8.68 -3.16 -19.26
CA ALA A 101 -9.05 -4.57 -19.31
C ALA A 101 -10.10 -4.97 -18.25
N PRO A 102 -9.97 -4.60 -16.96
CA PRO A 102 -11.01 -4.82 -15.96
C PRO A 102 -12.35 -4.14 -16.28
N ILE A 103 -12.33 -2.94 -16.87
CA ILE A 103 -13.54 -2.18 -17.24
C ILE A 103 -14.28 -2.89 -18.37
N ILE A 104 -13.56 -3.27 -19.42
CA ILE A 104 -14.12 -4.03 -20.56
C ILE A 104 -14.67 -5.36 -20.07
N LEU A 105 -13.92 -6.07 -19.23
CA LEU A 105 -14.36 -7.33 -18.62
C LEU A 105 -15.65 -7.13 -17.81
N ALA A 106 -15.75 -6.07 -17.01
CA ALA A 106 -16.95 -5.75 -16.23
C ALA A 106 -18.17 -5.47 -17.12
N LEU A 107 -17.99 -4.74 -18.24
CA LEU A 107 -19.05 -4.45 -19.21
C LEU A 107 -19.50 -5.71 -19.93
N LEU A 108 -18.57 -6.54 -20.41
CA LEU A 108 -18.88 -7.82 -21.07
C LEU A 108 -19.66 -8.75 -20.13
N LEU A 109 -19.24 -8.84 -18.86
CA LEU A 109 -19.97 -9.63 -17.85
C LEU A 109 -21.33 -9.04 -17.48
N ASN A 110 -21.53 -7.74 -17.69
CA ASN A 110 -22.82 -7.13 -17.46
C ASN A 110 -23.82 -7.49 -18.55
N GLU A 111 -23.37 -7.63 -19.80
CA GLU A 111 -24.21 -7.98 -20.96
C GLU A 111 -24.59 -9.47 -21.01
N VAL A 112 -23.83 -10.35 -20.33
CA VAL A 112 -24.15 -11.78 -20.27
C VAL A 112 -25.40 -12.05 -19.41
N ARG A 113 -26.49 -12.49 -20.05
CA ARG A 113 -27.76 -12.90 -19.40
C ARG A 113 -27.65 -14.06 -18.41
N SER A 114 -26.65 -14.93 -18.55
CA SER A 114 -26.46 -16.10 -17.68
C SER A 114 -25.80 -15.71 -16.36
N SER A 115 -26.57 -15.69 -15.27
CA SER A 115 -26.08 -15.37 -13.92
C SER A 115 -25.00 -16.34 -13.42
N LYS A 116 -25.02 -17.59 -13.91
CA LYS A 116 -24.00 -18.61 -13.58
C LYS A 116 -22.63 -18.26 -14.18
N PHE A 117 -22.59 -17.72 -15.41
CA PHE A 117 -21.34 -17.33 -16.06
C PHE A 117 -20.74 -16.07 -15.44
N LYS A 118 -21.56 -15.05 -15.15
CA LYS A 118 -21.15 -13.83 -14.43
C LYS A 118 -20.51 -14.16 -13.08
N ARG A 119 -21.12 -15.08 -12.32
CA ARG A 119 -20.61 -15.52 -11.01
C ARG A 119 -19.32 -16.31 -11.11
N THR A 120 -19.12 -17.13 -12.16
CA THR A 120 -17.86 -17.87 -12.37
C THR A 120 -16.69 -16.95 -12.69
N VAL A 121 -16.86 -15.98 -13.59
CA VAL A 121 -15.77 -15.05 -13.95
C VAL A 121 -15.45 -14.09 -12.82
N GLN A 122 -16.47 -13.60 -12.10
CA GLN A 122 -16.26 -12.83 -10.87
C GLN A 122 -15.57 -13.67 -9.81
N THR A 123 -15.96 -14.93 -9.64
CA THR A 123 -15.24 -15.84 -8.74
C THR A 123 -13.80 -15.99 -9.23
N ILE A 124 -13.49 -16.36 -10.47
CA ILE A 124 -12.09 -16.52 -10.90
C ILE A 124 -11.25 -15.23 -10.79
N SER A 125 -11.84 -14.05 -11.03
CA SER A 125 -11.13 -12.77 -10.90
C SER A 125 -10.92 -12.32 -9.45
N TYR A 126 -11.88 -12.60 -8.56
CA TYR A 126 -11.86 -12.13 -7.16
C TYR A 126 -11.32 -13.20 -6.21
N LEU A 127 -11.61 -14.45 -6.53
CA LEU A 127 -11.05 -15.65 -5.96
C LEU A 127 -9.69 -15.86 -6.64
N ARG A 128 -8.70 -15.17 -6.07
CA ARG A 128 -7.34 -15.70 -6.08
C ARG A 128 -7.45 -17.22 -5.76
N PRO A 129 -6.70 -18.11 -6.45
CA PRO A 129 -6.94 -19.57 -6.44
C PRO A 129 -7.04 -20.28 -5.08
N ASP A 130 -6.84 -19.59 -3.96
CA ASP A 130 -6.87 -20.13 -2.61
C ASP A 130 -8.27 -20.40 -2.02
N ASP A 131 -9.36 -19.74 -2.44
CA ASP A 131 -10.66 -19.99 -1.77
C ASP A 131 -11.41 -21.23 -2.29
N VAL A 132 -11.09 -21.77 -3.48
CA VAL A 132 -11.65 -23.07 -3.92
C VAL A 132 -11.13 -24.19 -3.00
N LEU A 133 -9.85 -24.12 -2.62
CA LEU A 133 -9.21 -25.07 -1.71
C LEU A 133 -9.66 -24.87 -0.25
N ARG A 134 -9.94 -23.62 0.15
CA ARG A 134 -10.40 -23.28 1.51
C ARG A 134 -11.81 -23.81 1.80
N ARG A 135 -12.68 -23.95 0.79
CA ARG A 135 -14.02 -24.55 0.95
C ARG A 135 -14.00 -26.05 1.25
N HIS A 136 -12.95 -26.76 0.87
CA HIS A 136 -12.79 -28.18 1.21
C HIS A 136 -12.19 -28.35 2.61
N HIS A 137 -11.15 -27.61 2.97
CA HIS A 137 -10.53 -27.72 4.29
C HIS A 137 -11.43 -27.27 5.46
N ARG A 138 -12.28 -26.26 5.26
CA ARG A 138 -13.16 -25.73 6.32
C ARG A 138 -14.24 -26.71 6.79
N ARG A 139 -14.63 -27.69 5.95
CA ARG A 139 -15.60 -28.73 6.34
C ARG A 139 -15.03 -29.74 7.34
N HIS A 140 -13.70 -29.89 7.39
CA HIS A 140 -13.04 -30.81 8.31
C HIS A 140 -12.79 -30.20 9.69
N LEU A 141 -12.60 -28.87 9.77
CA LEU A 141 -12.37 -28.18 11.05
C LEU A 141 -13.65 -28.04 11.90
N LEU A 142 -14.82 -27.89 11.28
CA LEU A 142 -16.11 -27.84 11.99
C LEU A 142 -16.56 -29.19 12.56
N ARG A 143 -15.85 -30.30 12.26
CA ARG A 143 -16.06 -31.61 12.89
C ARG A 143 -15.21 -31.83 14.15
N LEU A 144 -14.24 -30.95 14.42
CA LEU A 144 -13.30 -31.10 15.53
C LEU A 144 -13.53 -30.09 16.66
N GLU A 145 -14.55 -29.23 16.56
CA GLU A 145 -15.03 -28.46 17.70
C GLU A 145 -15.82 -29.41 18.62
N PRO A 146 -15.31 -29.76 19.81
CA PRO A 146 -16.10 -30.53 20.76
C PRO A 146 -17.28 -29.67 21.18
N HIS A 147 -18.49 -30.19 20.98
CA HIS A 147 -19.70 -29.62 21.56
C HIS A 147 -19.45 -29.41 23.06
N PRO A 148 -19.64 -28.19 23.61
CA PRO A 148 -19.52 -27.98 25.04
C PRO A 148 -20.62 -28.81 25.71
N HIS A 149 -20.21 -29.88 26.37
CA HIS A 149 -21.06 -30.75 27.16
C HIS A 149 -21.89 -29.92 28.15
N ARG A 150 -23.21 -29.92 27.93
CA ARG A 150 -24.26 -29.84 28.95
C ARG A 150 -25.39 -30.76 28.54
#